data_AF-A0AB74A877-F1
#
_entry.id   AF-A0AB74A877-F1
#
_cell.length_a   1.000
_cell.length_b   1.000
_cell.length_c   1.000
_cell.angle_alpha   90.00
_cell.angle_beta   90.00
_cell.angle_gamma   90.00
#
_symmetry.space_group_name_H-M   'P 1'
#
loop_
_entity.id
_entity.type
_entity.pdbx_description
1 polymer ?
#
loop_
_entity_poly.entity_id
_entity_poly.type
_entity_poly.pdbx_seq_one_letter_code
_entity_poly.pdbx_strand_id
1 'polypeptide(L)'
;MQNMVLRNTHTPHFEATLFLRHSRTLRAIFTESQAWFCLADLARLMGRPLDERATLKLDADQRREVWLEAHGECQRQLMISESGVLALLVHHYVPENRALRQWLTHEVLTTLHDQQNVTLDNPRMSQLQWPGTSLSVLHWRSETWVRLRDMPNVVAEAAPRPKRPLWRRVLKRINTMRTAA
;
A
#
# COMPACT_ATOMS: atom_id res chain seq x y z
N MET A 1 6.74 -30.06 -29.94
CA MET A 1 7.02 -28.61 -29.80
C MET A 1 5.84 -27.83 -30.38
N GLN A 2 4.99 -27.23 -29.54
CA GLN A 2 4.45 -25.87 -29.76
C GLN A 2 3.56 -25.43 -28.59
N ASN A 3 4.23 -24.78 -27.63
CA ASN A 3 3.86 -23.58 -26.90
C ASN A 3 2.40 -23.41 -26.45
N MET A 4 2.17 -23.86 -25.22
CA MET A 4 1.17 -23.36 -24.29
C MET A 4 1.47 -21.88 -24.00
N VAL A 5 0.69 -20.98 -24.61
CA VAL A 5 0.74 -19.54 -24.29
C VAL A 5 0.16 -19.34 -22.90
N LEU A 6 1.03 -19.22 -21.90
CA LEU A 6 0.69 -18.71 -20.59
C LEU A 6 0.20 -17.27 -20.75
N ARG A 7 -1.12 -17.05 -20.72
CA ARG A 7 -1.71 -15.72 -20.57
C ARG A 7 -1.48 -15.21 -19.15
N ASN A 8 -0.28 -14.70 -18.89
CA ASN A 8 -0.03 -13.87 -17.71
C ASN A 8 -0.03 -12.40 -18.13
N THR A 9 -1.22 -11.83 -18.32
CA THR A 9 -1.42 -10.38 -18.37
C THR A 9 -1.82 -9.91 -16.98
N HIS A 10 -0.88 -9.91 -16.05
CA HIS A 10 -1.10 -9.32 -14.73
C HIS A 10 -0.94 -7.80 -14.84
N THR A 11 -1.78 -7.14 -15.65
CA THR A 11 -1.87 -5.69 -15.58
C THR A 11 -2.48 -5.36 -14.22
N PRO A 12 -1.77 -4.67 -13.32
CA PRO A 12 -2.32 -4.31 -12.03
C PRO A 12 -3.54 -3.42 -12.27
N HIS A 13 -4.70 -3.92 -11.86
CA HIS A 13 -5.97 -3.19 -11.89
C HIS A 13 -6.35 -2.87 -10.45
N PHE A 14 -7.08 -1.77 -10.29
CA PHE A 14 -7.64 -1.36 -9.02
C PHE A 14 -9.15 -1.62 -9.02
N GLU A 15 -9.66 -2.18 -7.93
CA GLU A 15 -11.09 -2.28 -7.70
C GLU A 15 -11.63 -0.90 -7.26
N ALA A 16 -12.68 -0.42 -7.92
CA ALA A 16 -13.26 0.88 -7.63
C ALA A 16 -14.24 0.83 -6.44
N THR A 17 -14.04 1.73 -5.47
CA THR A 17 -15.10 2.10 -4.51
C THR A 17 -16.08 3.04 -5.20
N LEU A 18 -17.37 2.73 -5.09
CA LEU A 18 -18.44 3.46 -5.77
C LEU A 18 -19.18 4.38 -4.81
N PHE A 19 -19.24 5.66 -5.15
CA PHE A 19 -20.02 6.67 -4.44
C PHE A 19 -21.15 7.18 -5.32
N LEU A 20 -22.34 7.38 -4.73
CA LEU A 20 -23.52 7.81 -5.46
C LEU A 20 -23.98 9.18 -4.98
N ARG A 21 -24.21 10.09 -5.93
CA ARG A 21 -24.77 11.43 -5.66
C ARG A 21 -25.66 11.86 -6.81
N HIS A 22 -26.93 12.17 -6.52
CA HIS A 22 -27.92 12.62 -7.52
C HIS A 22 -27.96 11.73 -8.77
N SER A 23 -28.01 10.40 -8.58
CA SER A 23 -28.01 9.40 -9.66
C SER A 23 -26.76 9.42 -10.56
N ARG A 24 -25.67 10.03 -10.10
CA ARG A 24 -24.35 9.99 -10.75
C ARG A 24 -23.39 9.22 -9.86
N THR A 25 -22.63 8.31 -10.47
CA THR A 25 -21.58 7.55 -9.82
C THR A 25 -20.26 8.30 -9.85
N LEU A 26 -19.52 8.22 -8.74
CA LEU A 26 -18.12 8.59 -8.60
C LEU A 26 -17.34 7.34 -8.23
N ARG A 27 -16.46 6.91 -9.12
CA ARG A 27 -15.49 5.86 -8.85
C ARG A 27 -14.24 6.47 -8.21
N ALA A 28 -13.83 5.87 -7.10
CA ALA A 28 -12.63 6.26 -6.38
C ALA A 28 -11.81 5.04 -5.97
N ILE A 29 -10.52 5.24 -5.76
CA ILE A 29 -9.61 4.24 -5.19
C ILE A 29 -8.78 4.91 -4.09
N PHE A 30 -8.36 4.11 -3.12
CA PHE A 30 -7.42 4.55 -2.09
C PHE A 30 -6.13 3.74 -2.24
N THR A 31 -5.03 4.40 -2.60
CA THR A 31 -3.74 3.74 -2.82
C THR A 31 -2.60 4.69 -2.46
N GLU A 32 -1.46 4.16 -2.03
CA GLU A 32 -0.28 4.96 -1.66
C GLU A 32 -0.62 6.05 -0.63
N SER A 33 -1.49 5.76 0.34
CA SER A 33 -1.99 6.70 1.36
C SER A 33 -2.73 7.93 0.82
N GLN A 34 -3.21 7.87 -0.43
CA GLN A 34 -3.91 8.96 -1.09
C GLN A 34 -5.20 8.48 -1.75
N ALA A 35 -6.23 9.32 -1.72
CA ALA A 35 -7.46 9.10 -2.46
C ALA A 35 -7.33 9.59 -3.91
N TRP A 36 -7.85 8.79 -4.84
CA TRP A 36 -7.85 9.06 -6.27
C TRP A 36 -9.25 8.91 -6.84
N PHE A 37 -9.64 9.81 -7.73
CA PHE A 37 -11.00 9.96 -8.24
C PHE A 37 -11.03 9.95 -9.76
N CYS A 38 -11.99 9.26 -10.36
CA CYS A 38 -12.15 9.27 -11.81
C CYS A 38 -12.53 10.67 -12.32
N LEU A 39 -11.73 11.23 -13.23
CA LEU A 39 -11.95 12.56 -13.81
C LEU A 39 -13.28 12.65 -14.55
N ALA A 40 -13.61 11.62 -15.35
CA ALA A 40 -14.84 11.60 -16.14
C ALA A 40 -16.08 11.68 -15.24
N ASP A 41 -16.04 10.98 -14.11
CA ASP A 41 -17.12 10.96 -13.13
C ASP A 41 -17.24 12.32 -12.42
N LEU A 42 -16.11 12.93 -12.05
CA LEU A 42 -16.05 14.29 -11.50
C LEU A 42 -16.60 15.34 -12.47
N ALA A 43 -16.24 15.28 -13.75
CA ALA A 43 -16.75 16.17 -14.78
C ALA A 43 -18.29 16.11 -14.85
N ARG A 44 -18.85 14.88 -14.83
CA ARG A 44 -20.30 14.68 -14.77
C ARG A 44 -20.89 15.25 -13.49
N LEU A 45 -20.27 15.06 -12.34
CA LEU A 45 -20.77 15.62 -11.06
C LEU A 45 -20.72 17.15 -11.01
N MET A 46 -19.68 17.75 -11.58
CA MET A 46 -19.52 19.20 -11.69
C MET A 46 -20.44 19.82 -12.74
N GLY A 47 -21.09 19.00 -13.58
CA GLY A 47 -21.95 19.46 -14.68
C GLY A 47 -21.19 20.16 -15.80
N ARG A 48 -19.87 19.91 -15.91
CA ARG A 48 -19.00 20.58 -16.87
C ARG A 48 -17.98 19.59 -17.44
N PRO A 49 -17.73 19.60 -18.77
CA PRO A 49 -16.63 18.84 -19.32
C PRO A 49 -15.30 19.36 -18.73
N LEU A 50 -14.50 18.43 -18.22
CA LEU A 50 -13.11 18.68 -17.82
C LEU A 50 -12.22 18.16 -18.94
N ASP A 51 -11.88 19.04 -19.87
CA ASP A 51 -11.02 18.70 -21.00
C ASP A 51 -9.57 18.47 -20.55
N GLU A 52 -8.74 17.88 -21.43
CA GLU A 52 -7.31 17.68 -21.19
C GLU A 52 -6.62 18.98 -20.71
N ARG A 53 -7.01 20.14 -21.27
CA ARG A 53 -6.50 21.46 -20.84
C ARG A 53 -6.78 21.80 -19.39
N ALA A 54 -7.92 21.37 -18.83
CA ALA A 54 -8.23 21.57 -17.42
C ALA A 54 -7.27 20.76 -16.53
N THR A 55 -6.84 19.59 -17.01
CA THR A 55 -5.88 18.72 -16.31
C THR A 55 -4.41 19.09 -16.53
N LEU A 56 -4.10 19.88 -17.57
CA LEU A 56 -2.73 20.38 -17.81
C LEU A 56 -2.24 21.33 -16.72
N LYS A 57 -3.16 21.98 -16.01
CA LYS A 57 -2.84 22.83 -14.85
C LYS A 57 -2.51 22.03 -13.59
N LEU A 58 -2.78 20.74 -13.60
CA LEU A 58 -2.47 19.85 -12.49
C LEU A 58 -1.04 19.36 -12.62
N ASP A 59 -0.39 19.20 -11.46
CA ASP A 59 0.95 18.66 -11.38
C ASP A 59 0.97 17.16 -11.72
N ALA A 60 2.17 16.63 -12.00
CA ALA A 60 2.32 15.25 -12.44
C ALA A 60 1.91 14.23 -11.35
N ASP A 61 2.00 14.60 -10.07
CA ASP A 61 1.55 13.81 -8.92
C ASP A 61 0.02 13.87 -8.74
N GLN A 62 -0.66 14.84 -9.35
CA GLN A 62 -2.10 15.04 -9.19
C GLN A 62 -2.94 14.28 -10.20
N ARG A 63 -2.31 13.66 -11.21
CA ARG A 63 -2.98 12.89 -12.25
C ARG A 63 -2.26 11.58 -12.50
N ARG A 64 -3.02 10.51 -12.73
CA ARG A 64 -2.47 9.19 -13.07
C ARG A 64 -3.45 8.42 -13.93
N GLU A 65 -2.97 7.72 -14.95
CA GLU A 65 -3.77 6.73 -15.66
C GLU A 65 -3.69 5.38 -14.93
N VAL A 66 -4.84 4.76 -14.68
CA VAL A 66 -4.91 3.43 -14.07
C VAL A 66 -5.91 2.56 -14.82
N TRP A 67 -5.72 1.24 -14.72
CA TRP A 67 -6.74 0.27 -15.08
C TRP A 67 -7.69 0.12 -13.90
N LEU A 68 -8.93 0.53 -14.08
CA LEU A 68 -9.94 0.55 -13.04
C LEU A 68 -11.00 -0.49 -13.37
N GLU A 69 -11.24 -1.41 -12.44
CA GLU A 69 -12.33 -2.37 -12.50
C GLU A 69 -13.55 -1.83 -11.77
N ALA A 70 -14.67 -1.74 -12.49
CA ALA A 70 -15.97 -1.39 -11.92
C ALA A 70 -17.05 -2.23 -12.60
N HIS A 71 -17.94 -2.84 -11.81
CA HIS A 71 -19.04 -3.68 -12.32
C HIS A 71 -18.58 -4.84 -13.23
N GLY A 72 -17.37 -5.40 -12.99
CA GLY A 72 -16.81 -6.49 -13.80
C GLY A 72 -16.20 -6.04 -15.13
N GLU A 73 -16.14 -4.73 -15.40
CA GLU A 73 -15.44 -4.18 -16.55
C GLU A 73 -14.16 -3.47 -16.12
N CYS A 74 -13.04 -3.85 -16.73
CA CYS A 74 -11.76 -3.19 -16.52
C CYS A 74 -11.49 -2.19 -17.65
N GLN A 75 -11.38 -0.91 -17.30
CA GLN A 75 -11.21 0.17 -18.27
C GLN A 75 -10.07 1.09 -17.85
N ARG A 76 -9.33 1.62 -18.84
CA ARG A 76 -8.31 2.65 -18.57
C ARG A 76 -8.98 3.97 -18.25
N GLN A 77 -8.69 4.53 -17.08
CA GLN A 77 -9.29 5.76 -16.57
C GLN A 77 -8.23 6.75 -16.12
N LEU A 78 -8.46 8.04 -16.38
CA LEU A 78 -7.66 9.13 -15.83
C LEU A 78 -8.18 9.45 -14.42
N MET A 79 -7.31 9.26 -13.44
CA MET A 79 -7.59 9.50 -12.03
C MET A 79 -6.91 10.78 -11.57
N ILE A 80 -7.59 11.49 -10.67
CA ILE A 80 -7.14 12.74 -10.08
C ILE A 80 -6.98 12.53 -8.58
N SER A 81 -5.86 12.97 -8.02
CA SER A 81 -5.62 12.89 -6.58
C SER A 81 -6.55 13.81 -5.80
N GLU A 82 -6.66 13.62 -4.49
CA GLU A 82 -7.37 14.54 -3.58
C GLU A 82 -6.96 16.02 -3.79
N SER A 83 -5.65 16.30 -3.84
CA SER A 83 -5.14 17.66 -4.05
C SER A 83 -5.54 18.22 -5.41
N GLY A 84 -5.50 17.39 -6.45
CA GLY A 84 -5.96 17.77 -7.79
C GLY A 84 -7.46 18.07 -7.86
N VAL A 85 -8.29 17.29 -7.16
CA VAL A 85 -9.74 17.54 -7.10
C VAL A 85 -10.05 18.88 -6.44
N LEU A 86 -9.38 19.19 -5.33
CA LEU A 86 -9.53 20.48 -4.66
C LEU A 86 -9.07 21.63 -5.56
N ALA A 87 -7.93 21.47 -6.25
CA ALA A 87 -7.46 22.46 -7.23
C ALA A 87 -8.49 22.68 -8.36
N LEU A 88 -9.07 21.61 -8.91
CA LEU A 88 -10.09 21.71 -9.95
C LEU A 88 -11.35 22.44 -9.48
N LEU A 89 -11.81 22.17 -8.25
CA LEU A 89 -12.97 22.84 -7.66
C LEU A 89 -12.73 24.34 -7.43
N VAL A 90 -11.50 24.73 -7.08
CA VAL A 90 -11.12 26.14 -6.93
C VAL A 90 -11.01 26.84 -8.29
N HIS A 91 -10.35 26.21 -9.26
CA HIS A 91 -10.18 26.79 -10.60
C HIS A 91 -11.50 26.90 -11.37
N HIS A 92 -12.42 25.96 -11.16
CA HIS A 92 -13.71 25.91 -11.82
C HIS A 92 -14.82 26.13 -10.78
N TYR A 93 -14.70 27.25 -10.06
CA TYR A 93 -15.65 27.60 -9.03
C TYR A 93 -17.04 27.83 -9.63
N VAL A 94 -17.98 27.00 -9.21
CA VAL A 94 -19.40 27.08 -9.53
C VAL A 94 -20.11 27.04 -8.18
N PRO A 95 -20.90 28.05 -7.78
CA PRO A 95 -21.56 28.10 -6.47
C PRO A 95 -22.38 26.85 -6.16
N GLU A 96 -23.01 26.28 -7.18
CA GLU A 96 -23.80 25.03 -7.13
C GLU A 96 -22.93 23.81 -6.73
N ASN A 97 -21.62 23.88 -6.97
CA ASN A 97 -20.65 22.84 -6.59
C ASN A 97 -20.15 22.98 -5.15
N ARG A 98 -20.60 23.97 -4.35
CA ARG A 98 -20.28 24.02 -2.91
C ARG A 98 -20.74 22.75 -2.19
N ALA A 99 -21.93 22.25 -2.52
CA ALA A 99 -22.46 21.00 -1.98
C ALA A 99 -21.65 19.78 -2.47
N LEU A 100 -21.13 19.82 -3.70
CA LEU A 100 -20.24 18.77 -4.21
C LEU A 100 -18.92 18.75 -3.44
N ARG A 101 -18.31 19.92 -3.18
CA ARG A 101 -17.09 20.03 -2.37
C ARG A 101 -17.33 19.49 -0.96
N GLN A 102 -18.43 19.88 -0.32
CA GLN A 102 -18.76 19.40 1.04
C GLN A 102 -18.92 17.87 1.06
N TRP A 103 -19.64 17.33 0.08
CA TRP A 103 -19.84 15.89 -0.06
C TRP A 103 -18.52 15.14 -0.29
N LEU A 104 -17.66 15.63 -1.20
CA LEU A 104 -16.34 15.04 -1.43
C LEU A 104 -15.49 15.02 -0.16
N THR A 105 -15.43 16.13 0.57
CA THR A 105 -14.56 16.26 1.75
C THR A 105 -15.10 15.54 2.98
N HIS A 106 -16.40 15.65 3.26
CA HIS A 106 -16.97 15.18 4.53
C HIS A 106 -17.62 13.81 4.44
N GLU A 107 -17.93 13.30 3.25
CA GLU A 107 -18.51 11.97 3.07
C GLU A 107 -17.55 11.05 2.31
N VAL A 108 -17.07 11.45 1.14
CA VAL A 108 -16.28 10.55 0.29
C VAL A 108 -14.87 10.34 0.85
N LEU A 109 -14.15 11.43 1.18
CA LEU A 109 -12.80 11.32 1.71
C LEU A 109 -12.78 10.69 3.10
N THR A 110 -13.70 11.09 3.98
CA THR A 110 -13.83 10.49 5.32
C THR A 110 -14.08 9.00 5.24
N THR A 111 -15.01 8.54 4.40
CA THR A 111 -15.28 7.09 4.25
C THR A 111 -14.08 6.34 3.68
N LEU A 112 -13.36 6.88 2.70
CA LEU A 112 -12.14 6.26 2.17
C LEU A 112 -11.05 6.16 3.25
N HIS A 113 -10.85 7.22 4.03
CA HIS A 113 -9.89 7.21 5.13
C HIS A 113 -10.30 6.27 6.27
N ASP A 114 -11.59 6.22 6.62
CA ASP A 114 -12.09 5.33 7.66
C ASP A 114 -11.97 3.86 7.26
N GLN A 115 -12.26 3.53 6.00
CA GLN A 115 -12.03 2.17 5.47
C GLN A 115 -10.56 1.76 5.60
N GLN A 116 -9.64 2.68 5.30
CA GLN A 116 -8.21 2.45 5.49
C GLN A 116 -7.85 2.32 6.98
N ASN A 117 -8.38 3.18 7.84
CA ASN A 117 -8.11 3.16 9.27
C ASN A 117 -8.62 1.87 9.93
N VAL A 118 -9.84 1.43 9.61
CA VAL A 118 -10.38 0.14 10.08
C VAL A 118 -9.46 -1.01 9.69
N THR A 119 -8.87 -0.95 8.49
CA THR A 119 -7.92 -1.96 8.01
C THR A 119 -6.59 -1.89 8.77
N LEU A 120 -6.08 -0.69 9.04
CA LEU A 120 -4.80 -0.46 9.72
C LEU A 120 -4.84 -0.62 11.25
N ASP A 121 -5.96 -0.31 11.88
CA ASP A 121 -6.22 -0.45 13.31
C ASP A 121 -6.77 -1.83 13.70
N ASN A 122 -6.60 -2.82 12.82
CA ASN A 122 -6.82 -4.23 13.13
C ASN A 122 -5.49 -4.90 13.54
N PRO A 123 -5.12 -4.96 14.83
CA PRO A 123 -3.90 -5.60 15.28
C PRO A 123 -3.93 -7.10 14.95
N ARG A 124 -3.05 -7.55 14.06
CA ARG A 124 -2.95 -8.96 13.66
C ARG A 124 -1.72 -9.59 14.28
N MET A 125 -1.91 -10.64 15.08
CA MET A 125 -0.82 -11.46 15.59
C MET A 125 -0.43 -12.50 14.55
N SER A 126 0.87 -12.66 14.29
CA SER A 126 1.39 -13.74 13.45
C SER A 126 2.64 -14.38 14.09
N GLN A 127 3.04 -15.54 13.56
CA GLN A 127 4.30 -16.19 13.95
C GLN A 127 5.36 -15.92 12.88
N LEU A 128 6.45 -15.25 13.26
CA LEU A 128 7.63 -15.05 12.43
C LEU A 128 8.59 -16.21 12.67
N GLN A 129 9.05 -16.84 11.59
CA GLN A 129 10.12 -17.85 11.67
C GLN A 129 11.45 -17.12 11.84
N TRP A 130 11.99 -17.14 13.06
CA TRP A 130 13.31 -16.60 13.37
C TRP A 130 14.32 -17.76 13.42
N PRO A 131 15.62 -17.52 13.18
CA PRO A 131 16.62 -18.54 13.47
C PRO A 131 16.43 -19.09 14.88
N GLY A 132 16.46 -20.42 15.03
CA GLY A 132 16.41 -21.10 16.34
C GLY A 132 15.10 -20.98 17.15
N THR A 133 14.10 -20.17 16.75
CA THR A 133 12.86 -19.93 17.51
C THR A 133 11.75 -19.35 16.62
N SER A 134 10.47 -19.54 16.99
CA SER A 134 9.37 -18.79 16.38
C SER A 134 8.97 -17.61 17.28
N LEU A 135 8.89 -16.41 16.71
CA LEU A 135 8.54 -15.17 17.42
C LEU A 135 7.10 -14.79 17.16
N SER A 136 6.36 -14.47 18.21
CA SER A 136 5.03 -13.86 18.07
C SER A 136 5.20 -12.37 17.74
N VAL A 137 4.76 -11.96 16.56
CA VAL A 137 4.86 -10.57 16.09
C VAL A 137 3.47 -9.97 15.94
N LEU A 138 3.35 -8.71 16.35
CA LEU A 138 2.15 -7.91 16.17
C LEU A 138 2.31 -7.06 14.92
N HIS A 139 1.42 -7.22 13.95
CA HIS A 139 1.27 -6.31 12.83
C HIS A 139 0.24 -5.24 13.19
N TRP A 140 0.67 -3.98 13.21
CA TRP A 140 -0.22 -2.85 13.47
C TRP A 140 0.26 -1.65 12.65
N ARG A 141 -0.67 -0.99 11.94
CA ARG A 141 -0.38 0.20 11.10
C ARG A 141 0.80 0.00 10.13
N SER A 142 0.85 -1.15 9.46
CA SER A 142 1.92 -1.54 8.53
C SER A 142 3.32 -1.73 9.15
N GLU A 143 3.42 -1.72 10.48
CA GLU A 143 4.66 -2.01 11.21
C GLU A 143 4.61 -3.38 11.87
N THR A 144 5.79 -3.98 12.07
CA THR A 144 5.94 -5.26 12.75
C THR A 144 6.58 -5.04 14.11
N TRP A 145 5.80 -5.29 15.15
CA TRP A 145 6.18 -5.09 16.54
C TRP A 145 6.54 -6.43 17.17
N VAL A 146 7.76 -6.53 17.69
CA VAL A 146 8.19 -7.66 18.53
C VAL A 146 8.01 -7.26 19.98
N ARG A 147 7.52 -8.19 20.82
CA ARG A 147 7.42 -7.92 22.25
C ARG A 147 8.83 -7.67 22.81
N LEU A 148 9.00 -6.59 23.58
CA LEU A 148 10.30 -6.25 24.19
C LEU A 148 10.89 -7.41 25.01
N ARG A 149 10.03 -8.23 25.65
CA ARG A 149 10.44 -9.42 26.42
C ARG A 149 11.14 -10.51 25.58
N ASP A 150 10.87 -10.55 24.28
CA ASP A 150 11.42 -11.56 23.37
C ASP A 150 12.77 -11.10 22.78
N MET A 151 13.12 -9.81 22.89
CA MET A 151 14.36 -9.22 22.37
C MET A 151 15.65 -9.95 22.79
N PRO A 152 15.82 -10.41 24.04
CA PRO A 152 17.03 -11.15 24.42
C PRO A 152 17.27 -12.39 23.56
N ASN A 153 16.20 -13.11 23.18
CA ASN A 153 16.30 -14.29 22.32
C ASN A 153 16.55 -13.91 20.86
N VAL A 154 15.96 -12.79 20.39
CA VAL A 154 16.21 -12.25 19.05
C VAL A 154 17.69 -11.90 18.87
N VAL A 155 18.26 -11.17 19.82
CA VAL A 155 19.65 -10.70 19.79
C VAL A 155 20.62 -11.86 19.99
N ALA A 156 20.31 -12.81 20.88
CA ALA A 156 21.16 -13.96 21.15
C ALA A 156 21.35 -14.86 19.91
N GLU A 157 20.29 -15.07 19.12
CA GLU A 157 20.40 -15.90 17.91
C GLU A 157 20.90 -15.11 16.69
N ALA A 158 20.74 -13.79 16.66
CA ALA A 158 21.34 -12.92 15.63
C ALA A 158 22.86 -12.81 15.77
N ALA A 159 23.40 -13.00 16.98
CA ALA A 159 24.83 -12.99 17.21
C ALA A 159 25.49 -14.15 16.44
N PRO A 160 26.53 -13.89 15.62
CA PRO A 160 27.24 -14.95 14.94
C PRO A 160 27.78 -15.93 15.98
N ARG A 161 27.31 -17.18 15.94
CA ARG A 161 27.80 -18.23 16.85
C ARG A 161 29.32 -18.26 16.76
N PRO A 162 30.06 -18.04 17.86
CA PRO A 162 31.51 -18.04 17.81
C PRO A 162 31.96 -19.41 17.29
N LYS A 163 32.61 -19.43 16.11
CA LYS A 163 33.20 -20.64 15.55
C LYS A 163 34.19 -21.16 16.59
N ARG A 164 33.86 -22.29 17.24
CA ARG A 164 34.77 -22.95 18.19
C ARG A 164 36.12 -23.15 17.48
N PRO A 165 37.22 -22.57 17.95
CA PRO A 165 38.50 -22.67 17.24
C PRO A 165 38.96 -24.13 17.22
N LEU A 166 38.92 -24.74 16.03
CA LEU A 166 39.38 -26.11 15.74
C LEU A 166 40.82 -26.34 16.23
N TRP A 167 41.62 -25.27 16.27
CA TRP A 167 42.98 -25.21 16.78
C TRP A 167 43.14 -25.67 18.24
N ARG A 168 42.10 -25.57 19.09
CA ARG A 168 42.16 -26.13 20.46
C ARG A 168 42.22 -27.67 20.48
N ARG A 169 41.72 -28.36 19.43
CA ARG A 169 41.89 -29.81 19.27
C ARG A 169 43.28 -30.15 18.71
N VAL A 170 43.83 -29.30 17.86
CA VAL A 170 45.17 -29.48 17.28
C VAL A 170 46.26 -29.25 18.34
N LEU A 171 46.13 -28.21 19.16
CA LEU A 171 47.07 -27.92 20.25
C LEU A 171 47.08 -29.00 21.35
N LYS A 172 45.91 -29.60 21.64
CA LYS A 172 45.85 -30.76 22.55
C LYS A 172 46.58 -31.98 21.98
N ARG A 173 46.54 -32.20 20.66
CA ARG A 173 47.22 -33.32 19.99
C ARG A 173 48.74 -33.17 19.96
N ILE A 174 49.23 -31.94 19.81
CA ILE A 174 50.67 -31.62 19.78
C ILE A 174 51.28 -31.73 21.19
N ASN A 175 50.57 -31.33 22.25
CA ASN A 175 51.11 -31.42 23.62
C ASN A 175 51.19 -32.86 24.16
N THR A 176 50.32 -33.78 23.71
CA THR A 176 50.41 -35.21 24.06
C THR A 176 51.58 -35.95 23.38
N MET A 177 52.14 -35.44 22.29
CA MET A 177 53.30 -36.06 21.63
C MET A 177 54.63 -35.63 22.24
N ARG A 178 54.64 -34.62 23.09
CA ARG A 178 55.85 -34.03 23.69
C ARG A 178 56.16 -34.57 25.09
N THR A 179 55.33 -35.48 25.61
CA THR A 179 55.46 -36.13 26.92
C THR A 179 55.75 -37.64 26.82
N ALA A 180 56.02 -38.17 25.61
CA ALA A 180 56.32 -39.58 25.36
C ALA A 180 57.70 -39.78 24.69
N ALA A 181 58.66 -38.88 24.92
CA ALA A 181 60.05 -39.00 24.51
C ALA A 181 60.97 -38.78 25.71
#